data_AF-A0A974NIX8-F1
#
_entry.id   AF-A0A974NIX8-F1
#
_cell.length_a   1.000
_cell.length_b   1.000
_cell.length_c   1.000
_cell.angle_alpha   90.00
_cell.angle_beta   90.00
_cell.angle_gamma   90.00
#
_symmetry.space_group_name_H-M   'P 1'
#
loop_
_entity.id
_entity.type
_entity.pdbx_description
1 polymer ?
#
loop_
_entity_poly.entity_id
_entity_poly.type
_entity_poly.pdbx_seq_one_letter_code
_entity_poly.pdbx_strand_id
1 'polypeptide(L)'
;MQVIVDESLGIPQEYLDPSVIIRKTKLKKDKTLTDYFSKEKQSFFYRTLPVLSRTQEEELEEAGEWFSKHKEILYIYDSFTTDTGVLKRLKNWNFPNNRLITVDGANNRAYVIHLLKSKNEREELLTLIFMDTQTFTISSYPNYKKKSKYFKLVRKINKYFYLIDHSSNELIAKGTKEELMDKIDQLYPSKISIIASPRYLNIEKRDSEIYKINEHSLPYSSDNIDILIMNQPNS
;
A
#
# COMPACT_ATOMS: atom_id res chain seq x y z
N MET A 1 -2.05 -20.71 1.70
CA MET A 1 -1.26 -19.75 0.90
C MET A 1 -0.51 -18.84 1.86
N GLN A 2 0.78 -18.59 1.62
CA GLN A 2 1.56 -17.67 2.45
C GLN A 2 1.38 -16.23 1.96
N VAL A 3 1.21 -15.28 2.87
CA VAL A 3 1.11 -13.86 2.54
C VAL A 3 2.40 -13.14 2.94
N ILE A 4 2.91 -12.31 2.03
CA ILE A 4 4.08 -11.48 2.23
C ILE A 4 3.69 -10.04 1.91
N VAL A 5 4.08 -9.09 2.76
CA VAL A 5 3.73 -7.66 2.62
C VAL A 5 4.98 -6.80 2.77
N ASP A 6 5.18 -5.83 1.89
CA ASP A 6 6.30 -4.87 2.02
C ASP A 6 6.09 -3.91 3.20
N GLU A 7 7.14 -3.74 4.01
CA GLU A 7 7.18 -2.83 5.16
C GLU A 7 6.83 -1.38 4.78
N SER A 8 7.21 -0.94 3.57
CA SER A 8 6.98 0.43 3.09
C SER A 8 5.50 0.79 2.93
N LEU A 9 4.62 -0.20 2.79
CA LEU A 9 3.17 0.02 2.78
C LEU A 9 2.67 0.49 4.14
N GLY A 10 3.38 0.17 5.22
CA GLY A 10 3.07 0.57 6.59
C GLY A 10 1.72 0.06 7.08
N ILE A 11 1.33 -1.14 6.68
CA ILE A 11 0.17 -1.82 7.28
C ILE A 11 0.54 -2.22 8.73
N PRO A 12 -0.23 -1.79 9.75
CA PRO A 12 0.03 -2.16 11.13
C PRO A 12 -0.07 -3.66 11.36
N GLN A 13 0.80 -4.20 12.23
CA GLN A 13 0.80 -5.62 12.60
C GLN A 13 -0.55 -6.08 13.17
N GLU A 14 -1.27 -5.20 13.87
CA GLU A 14 -2.61 -5.46 14.43
C GLU A 14 -3.67 -5.81 13.36
N TYR A 15 -3.45 -5.44 12.09
CA TYR A 15 -4.34 -5.79 10.97
C TYR A 15 -3.87 -7.03 10.21
N LEU A 16 -2.72 -7.60 10.58
CA LEU A 16 -2.12 -8.75 9.92
C LEU A 16 -2.30 -10.00 10.77
N ASP A 17 -2.61 -11.11 10.12
CA ASP A 17 -2.49 -12.42 10.75
C ASP A 17 -1.03 -12.66 11.19
N PRO A 18 -0.77 -13.29 12.35
CA PRO A 18 0.60 -13.57 12.82
C PRO A 18 1.47 -14.35 11.82
N SER A 19 0.86 -15.09 10.89
CA SER A 19 1.56 -15.81 9.83
C SER A 19 2.04 -14.92 8.68
N VAL A 20 1.56 -13.68 8.55
CA VAL A 20 1.99 -12.75 7.49
C VAL A 20 3.45 -12.37 7.69
N ILE A 21 4.24 -12.55 6.63
CA ILE A 21 5.66 -12.16 6.62
C ILE A 21 5.76 -10.71 6.16
N ILE A 22 6.35 -9.84 6.99
CA ILE A 22 6.70 -8.48 6.57
C ILE A 22 8.09 -8.47 5.94
N ARG A 23 8.15 -8.13 4.65
CA ARG A 23 9.41 -7.95 3.93
C ARG A 23 9.97 -6.56 4.20
N LYS A 24 11.17 -6.48 4.80
CA LYS A 24 11.82 -5.21 5.15
C LYS A 24 12.26 -4.44 3.91
N THR A 25 12.21 -3.12 3.97
CA THR A 25 12.77 -2.28 2.89
C THR A 25 14.28 -2.19 3.00
N LYS A 26 15.01 -2.43 1.91
CA LYS A 26 16.48 -2.35 1.91
C LYS A 26 16.95 -0.89 1.89
N LEU A 27 17.73 -0.49 2.89
CA LEU A 27 18.29 0.86 3.04
C LEU A 27 19.83 0.85 3.07
N LYS A 28 20.48 1.96 2.68
CA LYS A 28 21.96 2.10 2.59
C LYS A 28 22.77 1.88 3.90
N LYS A 29 22.17 1.48 5.03
CA LYS A 29 22.85 1.33 6.34
C LYS A 29 22.20 0.27 7.25
N ASP A 30 21.58 -0.78 6.70
CA ASP A 30 20.94 -1.88 7.45
C ASP A 30 19.99 -1.45 8.58
N LYS A 31 19.29 -0.32 8.38
CA LYS A 31 18.25 0.16 9.29
C LYS A 31 16.89 -0.27 8.77
N THR A 32 15.95 -0.54 9.68
CA THR A 32 14.54 -0.64 9.31
C THR A 32 13.98 0.74 8.91
N LEU A 33 12.84 0.78 8.22
CA LEU A 33 12.16 2.05 7.97
C LEU A 33 11.83 2.74 9.30
N THR A 34 11.31 1.98 10.26
CA THR A 34 10.95 2.49 11.58
C THR A 34 12.14 3.12 12.32
N ASP A 35 13.33 2.51 12.26
CA ASP A 35 14.55 3.08 12.85
C ASP A 35 15.01 4.35 12.14
N TYR A 36 14.78 4.41 10.83
CA TYR A 36 15.13 5.56 10.02
C TYR A 36 14.25 6.76 10.39
N PHE A 37 12.92 6.55 10.47
CA PHE A 37 11.96 7.59 10.82
C PHE A 37 12.05 8.08 12.28
N SER A 38 12.33 7.19 13.23
CA SER A 38 12.45 7.56 14.65
C SER A 38 13.61 8.51 14.93
N LYS A 39 14.74 8.36 14.20
CA LYS A 39 15.92 9.22 14.31
C LYS A 39 15.79 10.54 13.56
N GLU A 40 14.82 10.67 12.66
CA GLU A 40 14.68 11.83 11.77
C GLU A 40 13.83 12.98 12.30
N LYS A 41 13.19 12.86 13.47
CA LYS A 41 12.49 13.98 14.13
C LYS A 41 13.38 15.20 14.42
N GLN A 42 14.69 15.13 14.17
CA GLN A 42 15.69 16.15 14.54
C GLN A 42 16.30 16.94 13.36
N SER A 43 15.96 16.69 12.08
CA SER A 43 16.61 17.38 10.96
C SER A 43 15.64 18.19 10.09
N PHE A 44 15.86 19.51 10.02
CA PHE A 44 15.13 20.46 9.18
C PHE A 44 15.50 20.41 7.69
N PHE A 45 16.47 19.59 7.29
CA PHE A 45 16.93 19.51 5.91
C PHE A 45 16.21 18.45 5.10
N TYR A 46 15.95 18.78 3.84
CA TYR A 46 15.37 17.89 2.86
C TYR A 46 16.23 16.63 2.68
N ARG A 47 15.70 15.48 3.08
CA ARG A 47 16.35 14.17 2.91
C ARG A 47 15.48 13.26 2.05
N THR A 48 16.15 12.42 1.27
CA THR A 48 15.54 11.35 0.49
C THR A 48 15.88 10.04 1.17
N LEU A 49 14.90 9.15 1.31
CA LEU A 49 15.11 7.82 1.84
C LEU A 49 16.10 7.06 0.92
N PRO A 50 17.24 6.56 1.44
CA PRO A 50 18.26 5.92 0.65
C PRO A 50 17.92 4.45 0.40
N VAL A 51 16.82 4.21 -0.33
CA VAL A 51 16.37 2.87 -0.74
C VAL A 51 17.36 2.28 -1.72
N LEU A 52 17.72 1.02 -1.50
CA LEU A 52 18.55 0.22 -2.40
C LEU A 52 17.70 -0.83 -3.10
N SER A 53 17.98 -1.07 -4.37
CA SER A 53 17.52 -2.29 -5.03
C SER A 53 18.32 -3.48 -4.49
N ARG A 54 17.64 -4.61 -4.32
CA ARG A 54 18.30 -5.90 -4.07
C ARG A 54 18.98 -6.40 -5.33
N THR A 55 20.07 -7.14 -5.17
CA THR A 55 20.71 -7.85 -6.29
C THR A 55 19.89 -9.09 -6.65
N GLN A 56 20.19 -9.71 -7.80
CA GLN A 56 19.50 -10.93 -8.19
C GLN A 56 19.79 -12.09 -7.24
N GLU A 57 21.01 -12.18 -6.71
CA GLU A 57 21.39 -13.21 -5.74
C GLU A 57 20.61 -13.05 -4.43
N GLU A 58 20.51 -11.81 -3.92
CA GLU A 58 19.75 -11.51 -2.70
C GLU A 58 18.25 -11.79 -2.89
N GLU A 59 17.68 -11.42 -4.04
CA GLU A 59 16.30 -11.75 -4.38
C GLU A 59 16.09 -13.27 -4.47
N LEU A 60 17.06 -14.01 -5.03
CA LEU A 60 16.99 -15.47 -5.14
C LEU A 60 17.08 -16.15 -3.78
N GLU A 61 17.98 -15.69 -2.91
CA GLU A 61 18.13 -16.19 -1.54
C GLU A 61 16.84 -15.98 -0.75
N GLU A 62 16.36 -14.73 -0.68
CA GLU A 62 15.16 -14.37 0.09
C GLU A 62 13.91 -15.06 -0.47
N ALA A 63 13.70 -15.04 -1.80
CA ALA A 63 12.57 -15.72 -2.42
C ALA A 63 12.67 -17.25 -2.28
N GLY A 64 13.88 -17.81 -2.33
CA GLY A 64 14.13 -19.23 -2.18
C GLY A 64 13.72 -19.75 -0.80
N GLU A 65 13.94 -18.96 0.25
CA GLU A 65 13.43 -19.28 1.59
C GLU A 65 11.90 -19.38 1.63
N TRP A 66 11.20 -18.50 0.90
CA TRP A 66 9.74 -18.54 0.87
C TRP A 66 9.23 -19.71 0.04
N PHE A 67 9.78 -19.92 -1.17
CA PHE A 67 9.32 -20.96 -2.09
C PHE A 67 9.70 -22.37 -1.65
N SER A 68 10.75 -22.54 -0.84
CA SER A 68 11.09 -23.83 -0.23
C SER A 68 10.06 -24.27 0.83
N LYS A 69 9.44 -23.31 1.52
CA LYS A 69 8.45 -23.56 2.59
C LYS A 69 7.01 -23.55 2.08
N HIS A 70 6.73 -22.78 1.03
CA HIS A 70 5.37 -22.53 0.58
C HIS A 70 5.24 -22.70 -0.94
N LYS A 71 4.29 -23.56 -1.34
CA LYS A 71 3.95 -23.77 -2.75
C LYS A 71 3.21 -22.60 -3.39
N GLU A 72 2.54 -21.79 -2.59
CA GLU A 72 1.71 -20.68 -3.06
C GLU A 72 1.91 -19.45 -2.18
N ILE A 73 2.29 -18.34 -2.81
CA ILE A 73 2.60 -17.07 -2.17
C ILE A 73 1.74 -15.97 -2.79
N LEU A 74 1.07 -15.20 -1.95
CA LEU A 74 0.57 -13.86 -2.27
C LEU A 74 1.59 -12.85 -1.78
N TYR A 75 2.14 -12.06 -2.69
CA TYR A 75 3.05 -10.98 -2.37
C TYR A 75 2.42 -9.62 -2.67
N ILE A 76 2.11 -8.88 -1.60
CA ILE A 76 1.63 -7.51 -1.65
C ILE A 76 2.83 -6.57 -1.52
N TYR A 77 3.25 -5.99 -2.64
CA TYR A 77 4.51 -5.27 -2.75
C TYR A 77 4.30 -3.77 -2.95
N ASP A 78 5.34 -2.99 -2.74
CA ASP A 78 5.42 -1.58 -3.14
C ASP A 78 6.27 -1.47 -4.41
N SER A 79 5.64 -1.07 -5.53
CA SER A 79 6.29 -0.96 -6.84
C SER A 79 7.43 0.05 -6.91
N PHE A 80 7.59 0.93 -5.91
CA PHE A 80 8.73 1.84 -5.83
C PHE A 80 9.95 1.19 -5.19
N THR A 81 9.76 0.20 -4.32
CA THR A 81 10.84 -0.48 -3.60
C THR A 81 11.19 -1.84 -4.18
N THR A 82 10.27 -2.44 -4.94
CA THR A 82 10.36 -3.84 -5.37
C THR A 82 10.14 -3.98 -6.88
N ASP A 83 11.07 -4.65 -7.57
CA ASP A 83 10.90 -5.06 -8.97
C ASP A 83 10.31 -6.48 -9.03
N THR A 84 9.00 -6.56 -9.21
CA THR A 84 8.32 -7.87 -9.33
C THR A 84 8.61 -8.60 -10.63
N GLY A 85 9.13 -7.93 -11.65
CA GLY A 85 9.59 -8.57 -12.87
C GLY A 85 10.77 -9.50 -12.61
N VAL A 86 11.73 -9.05 -11.77
CA VAL A 86 12.84 -9.90 -11.31
C VAL A 86 12.31 -11.09 -10.53
N LEU A 87 11.45 -10.87 -9.54
CA LEU A 87 10.92 -11.94 -8.69
C LEU A 87 10.13 -12.99 -9.51
N LYS A 88 9.31 -12.56 -10.48
CA LYS A 88 8.58 -13.46 -11.38
C LYS A 88 9.54 -14.32 -12.23
N ARG A 89 10.62 -13.73 -12.75
CA ARG A 89 11.65 -14.48 -13.49
C ARG A 89 12.35 -15.50 -12.61
N LEU A 90 12.78 -15.11 -11.41
CA LEU A 90 13.43 -16.01 -10.45
C LEU A 90 12.51 -17.18 -10.07
N LYS A 91 11.24 -16.89 -9.78
CA LYS A 91 10.22 -17.93 -9.53
C LYS A 91 10.08 -18.88 -10.70
N ASN A 92 9.97 -18.37 -11.93
CA ASN A 92 9.77 -19.22 -13.11
C ASN A 92 10.98 -20.13 -13.42
N TRP A 93 12.20 -19.65 -13.19
CA TRP A 93 13.41 -20.43 -13.46
C TRP A 93 13.74 -21.45 -12.36
N ASN A 94 13.62 -21.06 -11.09
CA ASN A 94 14.09 -21.89 -9.98
C ASN A 94 12.96 -22.66 -9.29
N PHE A 95 11.73 -22.17 -9.35
CA PHE A 95 10.57 -22.72 -8.64
C PHE A 95 9.35 -22.86 -9.56
N PRO A 96 9.47 -23.53 -10.72
CA PRO A 96 8.43 -23.52 -11.76
C PRO A 96 7.07 -24.01 -11.27
N ASN A 97 7.07 -24.98 -10.34
CA ASN A 97 5.87 -25.60 -9.76
C ASN A 97 5.19 -24.75 -8.66
N ASN A 98 5.82 -23.67 -8.21
CA ASN A 98 5.25 -22.79 -7.20
C ASN A 98 4.36 -21.72 -7.86
N ARG A 99 3.40 -21.19 -7.12
CA ARG A 99 2.54 -20.09 -7.56
C ARG A 99 2.91 -18.80 -6.82
N LEU A 100 3.08 -17.74 -7.58
CA LEU A 100 3.29 -16.38 -7.07
C LEU A 100 2.19 -15.48 -7.61
N ILE A 101 1.40 -14.92 -6.70
CA ILE A 101 0.39 -13.90 -6.98
C ILE A 101 0.96 -12.58 -6.46
N THR A 102 0.93 -11.53 -7.28
CA THR A 102 1.53 -10.23 -6.93
C THR A 102 0.47 -9.14 -6.96
N VAL A 103 0.37 -8.33 -5.91
CA VAL A 103 -0.52 -7.16 -5.82
C VAL A 103 0.31 -5.93 -5.50
N ASP A 104 0.21 -4.88 -6.31
CA ASP A 104 0.88 -3.60 -6.03
C ASP A 104 0.08 -2.82 -4.97
N GLY A 105 0.52 -2.95 -3.72
CA GLY A 105 -0.09 -2.27 -2.58
C GLY A 105 0.20 -0.77 -2.52
N ALA A 106 1.20 -0.27 -3.25
CA ALA A 106 1.49 1.17 -3.29
C ALA A 106 0.41 1.95 -4.07
N ASN A 107 -0.44 1.26 -4.83
CA ASN A 107 -1.53 1.88 -5.56
C ASN A 107 -2.64 2.37 -4.64
N ASN A 108 -3.13 1.50 -3.75
CA ASN A 108 -4.18 1.83 -2.81
C ASN A 108 -4.11 0.90 -1.59
N ARG A 109 -3.88 1.46 -0.40
CA ARG A 109 -3.72 0.66 0.82
C ARG A 109 -5.04 0.25 1.46
N ALA A 110 -6.14 0.95 1.20
CA ALA A 110 -7.47 0.50 1.64
C ALA A 110 -7.82 -0.85 0.98
N TYR A 111 -7.48 -1.01 -0.29
CA TYR A 111 -7.61 -2.28 -0.99
C TYR A 111 -6.75 -3.39 -0.40
N VAL A 112 -5.48 -3.09 -0.07
CA VAL A 112 -4.60 -4.05 0.61
C VAL A 112 -5.19 -4.49 1.95
N ILE A 113 -5.69 -3.56 2.76
CA ILE A 113 -6.31 -3.88 4.05
C ILE A 113 -7.56 -4.73 3.84
N HIS A 114 -8.39 -4.41 2.85
CA HIS A 114 -9.55 -5.22 2.52
C HIS A 114 -9.17 -6.66 2.18
N LEU A 115 -8.17 -6.85 1.31
CA LEU A 115 -7.65 -8.17 0.96
C LEU A 115 -7.13 -8.94 2.19
N LEU A 116 -6.36 -8.28 3.06
CA LEU A 116 -5.76 -8.91 4.23
C LEU A 116 -6.78 -9.23 5.33
N LYS A 117 -7.85 -8.43 5.45
CA LYS A 117 -8.93 -8.67 6.40
C LYS A 117 -9.95 -9.67 5.90
N SER A 118 -10.08 -9.84 4.60
CA SER A 118 -10.93 -10.89 4.04
C SER A 118 -10.41 -12.23 4.54
N LYS A 119 -11.16 -12.89 5.43
CA LYS A 119 -10.87 -14.26 5.91
C LYS A 119 -11.23 -15.31 4.87
N ASN A 120 -11.22 -14.88 3.63
CA ASN A 120 -11.84 -15.53 2.51
C ASN A 120 -11.03 -16.75 2.11
N GLU A 121 -11.74 -17.78 1.66
CA GLU A 121 -11.06 -18.93 1.08
C GLU A 121 -10.26 -18.49 -0.15
N ARG A 122 -9.30 -19.32 -0.53
CA ARG A 122 -8.34 -19.03 -1.62
C ARG A 122 -9.03 -18.47 -2.89
N GLU A 123 -10.16 -19.06 -3.26
CA GLU A 123 -10.89 -18.72 -4.49
C GLU A 123 -11.54 -17.34 -4.42
N GLU A 124 -12.14 -17.01 -3.27
CA GLU A 124 -12.71 -15.69 -3.01
C GLU A 124 -11.62 -14.61 -2.99
N LEU A 125 -10.45 -14.88 -2.42
CA LEU A 125 -9.33 -13.93 -2.46
C LEU A 125 -8.84 -13.70 -3.89
N LEU A 126 -8.76 -14.75 -4.71
CA LEU A 126 -8.42 -14.61 -6.13
C LEU A 126 -9.48 -13.78 -6.86
N THR A 127 -10.77 -13.99 -6.59
CA THR A 127 -11.85 -13.16 -7.13
C THR A 127 -11.66 -11.70 -6.74
N LEU A 128 -11.39 -11.41 -5.46
CA LEU A 128 -11.12 -10.03 -5.02
C LEU A 128 -9.92 -9.42 -5.75
N ILE A 129 -8.84 -10.19 -5.91
CA ILE A 129 -7.61 -9.75 -6.60
C ILE A 129 -7.86 -9.33 -8.05
N PHE A 130 -8.77 -10.02 -8.74
CA PHE A 130 -9.08 -9.79 -10.15
C PHE A 130 -10.37 -9.00 -10.38
N MET A 131 -11.06 -8.59 -9.33
CA MET A 131 -12.27 -7.80 -9.44
C MET A 131 -11.93 -6.35 -9.79
N ASP A 132 -12.74 -5.75 -10.65
CA ASP A 132 -12.69 -4.31 -10.90
C ASP A 132 -13.13 -3.57 -9.63
N THR A 133 -12.15 -3.09 -8.87
CA THR A 133 -12.37 -2.30 -7.67
C THR A 133 -12.24 -0.81 -7.96
N GLN A 134 -13.22 -0.03 -7.54
CA GLN A 134 -13.14 1.42 -7.64
C GLN A 134 -12.32 1.97 -6.46
N THR A 135 -11.16 2.56 -6.77
CA THR A 135 -10.22 3.05 -5.76
C THR A 135 -9.84 4.50 -5.99
N PHE A 136 -9.74 5.26 -4.90
CA PHE A 136 -9.37 6.67 -4.91
C PHE A 136 -8.24 6.94 -3.92
N THR A 137 -7.51 8.02 -4.14
CA THR A 137 -6.64 8.59 -3.11
C THR A 137 -6.87 10.09 -2.98
N ILE A 138 -7.10 10.55 -1.77
CA ILE A 138 -6.96 11.97 -1.41
C ILE A 138 -5.51 12.20 -1.02
N SER A 139 -4.83 13.07 -1.74
CA SER A 139 -3.40 13.33 -1.54
C SER A 139 -3.11 14.82 -1.42
N SER A 140 -2.14 15.17 -0.57
CA SER A 140 -1.59 16.52 -0.53
C SER A 140 -0.82 16.93 -1.80
N TYR A 141 -0.45 15.96 -2.65
CA TYR A 141 0.22 16.20 -3.93
C TYR A 141 -0.42 15.37 -5.05
N PRO A 142 -0.79 15.97 -6.20
CA PRO A 142 -1.41 15.22 -7.30
C PRO A 142 -0.46 14.22 -7.97
N ASN A 143 0.85 14.41 -7.77
CA ASN A 143 1.92 13.61 -8.37
C ASN A 143 2.73 12.87 -7.30
N TYR A 144 2.10 12.40 -6.23
CA TYR A 144 2.79 11.77 -5.09
C TYR A 144 3.54 10.49 -5.48
N LYS A 145 3.03 9.76 -6.48
CA LYS A 145 3.66 8.56 -7.07
C LYS A 145 4.89 8.85 -7.96
N LYS A 146 5.35 10.10 -8.09
CA LYS A 146 6.64 10.36 -8.77
C LYS A 146 7.79 9.87 -7.88
N LYS A 147 8.70 9.05 -8.41
CA LYS A 147 9.88 8.52 -7.68
C LYS A 147 10.66 9.59 -6.90
N SER A 148 10.82 10.78 -7.50
CA SER A 148 11.49 11.93 -6.88
C SER A 148 10.76 12.50 -5.65
N LYS A 149 9.46 12.24 -5.49
CA LYS A 149 8.62 12.63 -4.35
C LYS A 149 8.37 11.48 -3.39
N TYR A 150 8.21 10.26 -3.92
CA TYR A 150 7.81 9.09 -3.14
C TYR A 150 8.74 8.82 -1.96
N PHE A 151 10.05 8.99 -2.17
CA PHE A 151 11.08 8.81 -1.15
C PHE A 151 11.47 10.08 -0.39
N LYS A 152 10.81 11.22 -0.62
CA LYS A 152 11.11 12.44 0.14
C LYS A 152 10.65 12.27 1.58
N LEU A 153 11.48 12.74 2.50
CA LEU A 153 11.25 12.68 3.94
C LEU A 153 10.91 14.05 4.52
N VAL A 154 10.10 14.81 3.77
CA VAL A 154 9.68 16.16 4.15
C VAL A 154 8.17 16.24 4.07
N ARG A 155 7.53 16.52 5.21
CA ARG A 155 6.10 16.81 5.27
C ARG A 155 5.90 18.32 5.20
N LYS A 156 5.10 18.77 4.24
CA LYS A 156 4.59 20.15 4.23
C LYS A 156 3.16 20.15 4.72
N ILE A 157 2.80 21.19 5.47
CA ILE A 157 1.40 21.47 5.78
C ILE A 157 0.78 22.00 4.50
N ASN A 158 -0.26 21.33 4.01
CA ASN A 158 -0.99 21.73 2.82
C ASN A 158 -2.40 22.14 3.22
N LYS A 159 -2.85 23.29 2.71
CA LYS A 159 -4.22 23.78 2.92
C LYS A 159 -5.24 23.06 2.04
N TYR A 160 -4.78 22.50 0.93
CA TYR A 160 -5.63 21.83 -0.06
C TYR A 160 -5.05 20.47 -0.41
N PHE A 161 -5.95 19.57 -0.80
CA PHE A 161 -5.71 18.20 -1.20
C PHE A 161 -6.29 17.97 -2.59
N TYR A 162 -5.99 16.82 -3.16
CA TYR A 162 -6.34 16.41 -4.50
C TYR A 162 -7.00 15.03 -4.43
N LEU A 163 -8.17 14.88 -5.03
CA LEU A 163 -8.84 13.59 -5.19
C LEU A 163 -8.43 12.98 -6.53
N ILE A 164 -7.87 11.78 -6.48
CA ILE A 164 -7.33 11.06 -7.64
C ILE A 164 -8.08 9.73 -7.76
N ASP A 165 -8.55 9.44 -8.96
CA ASP A 165 -9.14 8.15 -9.33
C ASP A 165 -8.05 7.24 -9.92
N HIS A 166 -7.87 6.04 -9.37
CA HIS A 166 -6.86 5.10 -9.87
C HIS A 166 -7.34 4.26 -11.05
N SER A 167 -8.65 4.14 -11.27
CA SER A 167 -9.22 3.43 -12.42
C SER A 167 -8.92 4.18 -13.72
N SER A 168 -9.08 5.51 -13.71
CA SER A 168 -8.79 6.39 -14.84
C SER A 168 -7.41 7.07 -14.77
N ASN A 169 -6.75 7.02 -13.61
CA ASN A 169 -5.53 7.77 -13.31
C ASN A 169 -5.71 9.30 -13.49
N GLU A 170 -6.88 9.81 -13.15
CA GLU A 170 -7.27 11.21 -13.34
C GLU A 170 -7.43 11.99 -12.03
N LEU A 171 -7.16 13.29 -12.10
CA LEU A 171 -7.45 14.23 -11.02
C LEU A 171 -8.93 14.65 -11.11
N ILE A 172 -9.70 14.30 -10.09
CA ILE A 172 -11.15 14.53 -10.05
C ILE A 172 -11.50 15.89 -9.41
N ALA A 173 -10.75 16.29 -8.37
CA ALA A 173 -11.05 17.50 -7.62
C ALA A 173 -9.87 17.99 -6.78
N LYS A 174 -9.99 19.24 -6.31
CA LYS A 174 -9.10 19.87 -5.34
C LYS A 174 -9.96 20.57 -4.27
N GLY A 175 -9.63 20.37 -3.00
CA GLY A 175 -10.41 20.91 -1.88
C GLY A 175 -9.79 20.58 -0.52
N THR A 176 -10.54 20.80 0.56
CA THR A 176 -10.21 20.26 1.88
C THR A 176 -10.43 18.74 1.91
N LYS A 177 -10.01 18.05 2.98
CA LYS A 177 -10.25 16.60 3.08
C LYS A 177 -11.74 16.31 3.15
N GLU A 178 -12.47 17.12 3.90
CA GLU A 178 -13.91 17.03 4.11
C GLU A 178 -14.66 17.21 2.78
N GLU A 179 -14.37 18.28 2.03
CA GLU A 179 -14.99 18.53 0.71
C GLU A 179 -14.77 17.38 -0.27
N LEU A 180 -13.55 16.82 -0.28
CA LEU A 180 -13.22 15.71 -1.18
C LEU A 180 -13.87 14.40 -0.75
N MET A 181 -14.04 14.20 0.56
CA MET A 181 -14.73 13.05 1.12
C MET A 181 -16.24 13.12 0.86
N ASP A 182 -16.85 14.31 0.95
CA ASP A 182 -18.25 14.53 0.57
C ASP A 182 -18.46 14.28 -0.93
N LYS A 183 -17.50 14.68 -1.77
CA LYS A 183 -17.56 14.41 -3.21
C LYS A 183 -17.55 12.92 -3.53
N ILE A 184 -16.80 12.11 -2.77
CA ILE A 184 -16.84 10.64 -2.94
C ILE A 184 -18.21 10.10 -2.57
N ASP A 185 -18.80 10.55 -1.47
CA ASP A 185 -20.11 10.06 -1.01
C ASP A 185 -21.23 10.46 -1.98
N GLN A 186 -21.12 11.64 -2.61
CA GLN A 186 -22.02 12.07 -3.69
C GLN A 186 -21.91 11.19 -4.95
N LEU A 187 -20.69 10.77 -5.29
CA LEU A 187 -20.46 9.91 -6.46
C LEU A 187 -20.88 8.45 -6.20
N TYR A 188 -20.80 7.98 -4.96
CA TYR A 188 -21.08 6.60 -4.56
C TYR A 188 -22.04 6.53 -3.37
N PRO A 189 -23.28 7.01 -3.52
CA PRO A 189 -24.23 7.02 -2.41
C PRO A 189 -24.56 5.58 -1.99
N SER A 190 -24.60 5.31 -0.68
CA SER A 190 -24.96 4.02 -0.08
C SER A 190 -23.98 2.87 -0.34
N LYS A 191 -22.72 3.15 -0.70
CA LYS A 191 -21.66 2.15 -0.81
C LYS A 191 -20.79 2.15 0.43
N ILE A 192 -20.45 0.96 0.93
CA ILE A 192 -19.48 0.83 2.02
C ILE A 192 -18.12 1.27 1.49
N SER A 193 -17.43 2.11 2.25
CA SER A 193 -16.07 2.53 1.90
C SER A 193 -15.07 2.01 2.92
N ILE A 194 -13.95 1.47 2.44
CA ILE A 194 -12.79 1.16 3.27
C ILE A 194 -11.80 2.30 3.08
N ILE A 195 -11.34 2.87 4.18
CA ILE A 195 -10.48 4.05 4.19
C ILE A 195 -9.21 3.72 4.96
N ALA A 196 -8.05 3.93 4.35
CA ALA A 196 -6.74 3.79 4.98
C ALA A 196 -6.06 5.15 5.08
N SER A 197 -5.75 5.59 6.29
CA SER A 197 -5.11 6.89 6.52
C SER A 197 -4.01 6.81 7.58
N PRO A 198 -2.86 7.50 7.40
CA PRO A 198 -1.82 7.55 8.42
C PRO A 198 -2.22 8.41 9.63
N ARG A 199 -3.33 9.14 9.53
CA ARG A 199 -3.84 10.03 10.58
C ARG A 199 -5.27 9.67 10.92
N TYR A 200 -5.66 10.00 12.14
CA TYR A 200 -7.07 9.93 12.50
C TYR A 200 -7.87 10.90 11.63
N LEU A 201 -8.96 10.39 11.06
CA LEU A 201 -9.90 11.18 10.30
C LEU A 201 -11.13 11.40 11.19
N ASN A 202 -11.35 12.65 11.59
CA ASN A 202 -12.57 13.01 12.32
C ASN A 202 -13.69 13.24 11.31
N ILE A 203 -14.16 12.16 10.69
CA ILE A 203 -15.26 12.23 9.72
C ILE A 203 -16.40 11.37 10.28
N GLU A 204 -17.51 12.02 10.61
CA GLU A 204 -18.77 11.37 10.98
C GLU A 204 -19.38 10.71 9.73
N LYS A 205 -18.82 9.59 9.26
CA LYS A 205 -19.34 8.90 8.08
C LYS A 205 -20.29 7.76 8.44
N ARG A 206 -21.43 7.75 7.75
CA ARG A 206 -22.33 6.59 7.66
C ARG A 206 -21.68 5.59 6.70
N ASP A 207 -21.52 4.34 7.15
CA ASP A 207 -21.06 3.18 6.35
C ASP A 207 -19.61 3.23 5.82
N SER A 208 -18.66 3.67 6.65
CA SER A 208 -17.22 3.57 6.36
C SER A 208 -16.46 2.75 7.41
N GLU A 209 -15.51 1.93 6.96
CA GLU A 209 -14.50 1.32 7.81
C GLU A 209 -13.18 2.08 7.69
N ILE A 210 -12.75 2.72 8.79
CA ILE A 210 -11.55 3.54 8.82
C ILE A 210 -10.42 2.78 9.51
N TYR A 211 -9.30 2.63 8.79
CA TYR A 211 -8.09 1.97 9.25
C TYR A 211 -6.94 2.96 9.34
N LYS A 212 -6.27 2.96 10.49
CA LYS A 212 -5.08 3.79 10.69
C LYS A 212 -3.86 3.04 10.19
N ILE A 213 -3.16 3.54 9.18
CA ILE A 213 -1.86 2.97 8.77
C ILE A 213 -0.72 3.58 9.57
N ASN A 214 0.45 2.94 9.54
CA ASN A 214 1.65 3.44 10.21
C ASN A 214 2.04 4.81 9.61
N GLU A 215 2.39 5.75 10.50
CA GLU A 215 2.86 7.08 10.11
C GLU A 215 4.18 7.04 9.34
N HIS A 216 4.90 5.93 9.41
CA HIS A 216 6.19 5.66 8.78
C HIS A 216 6.05 4.92 7.43
N SER A 217 4.89 5.02 6.78
CA SER A 217 4.63 4.49 5.43
C SER A 217 5.15 5.40 4.32
N LEU A 218 5.43 4.83 3.14
CA LEU A 218 5.76 5.56 1.92
C LEU A 218 4.52 5.74 1.04
N PRO A 219 4.28 6.91 0.44
CA PRO A 219 5.17 8.08 0.45
C PRO A 219 5.05 8.90 1.75
N TYR A 220 6.16 9.14 2.44
CA TYR A 220 6.12 9.85 3.71
C TYR A 220 5.83 11.35 3.57
N SER A 221 6.30 11.95 2.48
CA SER A 221 6.17 13.39 2.21
C SER A 221 4.75 13.83 1.89
N SER A 222 3.86 12.89 1.57
CA SER A 222 2.49 13.17 1.20
C SER A 222 1.53 12.60 2.22
N ASP A 223 0.58 13.43 2.63
CA ASP A 223 -0.57 12.95 3.38
C ASP A 223 -1.54 12.31 2.38
N ASN A 224 -1.63 10.99 2.44
CA ASN A 224 -2.43 10.16 1.54
C ASN A 224 -3.52 9.44 2.34
N ILE A 225 -4.76 9.56 1.88
CA ILE A 225 -5.91 8.81 2.35
C ILE A 225 -6.35 7.94 1.18
N ASP A 226 -6.12 6.63 1.30
CA ASP A 226 -6.50 5.67 0.28
C ASP A 226 -7.90 5.16 0.58
N ILE A 227 -8.73 5.06 -0.46
CA ILE A 227 -10.16 4.78 -0.33
C ILE A 227 -10.51 3.69 -1.34
N LEU A 228 -11.22 2.67 -0.88
CA LEU A 228 -11.81 1.62 -1.69
C LEU A 228 -13.33 1.73 -1.56
N ILE A 229 -14.04 1.74 -2.69
CA ILE A 229 -15.50 1.64 -2.72
C ILE A 229 -15.87 0.17 -2.88
N MET A 230 -16.55 -0.38 -1.89
CA MET A 230 -17.06 -1.74 -1.94
C MET A 230 -18.29 -1.81 -2.82
N ASN A 231 -18.23 -2.59 -3.88
CA ASN A 231 -19.44 -3.02 -4.56
C ASN A 231 -20.15 -4.01 -3.65
N GLN A 232 -21.38 -3.69 -3.22
CA GLN A 232 -22.21 -4.70 -2.55
C GLN A 232 -22.30 -5.93 -3.48
N PRO A 233 -22.02 -7.14 -2.99
CA PRO A 233 -22.32 -8.33 -3.76
C PRO A 233 -23.82 -8.28 -4.08
N ASN A 234 -24.17 -8.40 -5.35
CA ASN A 234 -25.57 -8.44 -5.77
C ASN A 234 -26.29 -9.51 -4.94
N SER A 235 -27.22 -9.06 -4.10
CA SER A 235 -28.18 -9.89 -3.37
C SER A 235 -29.13 -10.59 -4.34
#